data_AF-A0A3B5LYY5-F1
#
_entry.id   AF-A0A3B5LYY5-F1
#
_cell.length_a   1.000
_cell.length_b   1.000
_cell.length_c   1.000
_cell.angle_alpha   90.00
_cell.angle_beta   90.00
_cell.angle_gamma   90.00
#
_symmetry.space_group_name_H-M   'P 1'
#
loop_
_entity.id
_entity.type
_entity.pdbx_description
1 polymer ?
#
loop_
_entity_poly.entity_id
_entity_poly.type
_entity_poly.pdbx_seq_one_letter_code
_entity_poly.pdbx_strand_id
1 'polypeptide(L)'
;MPAVVREKEDSESSSEDEQGEHPCIAWSGISRTIPVIVFLPEAVVSKNRRICSVGERYNMSFKIVRTDSRLVRRILINHGFHEVHPNSNNFNLMWTGSHLKPYLLHSLQEFQKVNHFPRYAEIPGVLLLVSVL
;
A
#
# COMPACT_ATOMS: atom_id res chain seq x y z
N MET A 1 -29.60 -25.55 45.03
CA MET A 1 -29.03 -24.33 44.43
C MET A 1 -28.04 -24.74 43.34
N PRO A 2 -27.95 -23.98 42.24
CA PRO A 2 -28.25 -24.47 40.89
C PRO A 2 -27.07 -25.08 40.12
N ALA A 3 -27.43 -25.79 39.05
CA ALA A 3 -26.53 -26.32 38.04
C ALA A 3 -25.72 -25.20 37.37
N VAL A 4 -24.40 -25.36 37.34
CA VAL A 4 -23.51 -24.49 36.56
C VAL A 4 -23.59 -24.97 35.11
N VAL A 5 -24.24 -24.14 34.29
CA VAL A 5 -24.35 -24.30 32.85
C VAL A 5 -22.96 -24.27 32.24
N ARG A 6 -22.62 -25.32 31.47
CA ARG A 6 -21.50 -25.30 30.53
C ARG A 6 -21.86 -24.36 29.39
N GLU A 7 -21.21 -23.21 29.32
CA GLU A 7 -21.19 -22.43 28.08
C GLU A 7 -20.04 -22.95 27.21
N LYS A 8 -20.43 -23.43 26.05
CA LYS A 8 -19.61 -23.99 24.99
C LYS A 8 -19.54 -22.94 23.90
N GLU A 9 -18.30 -22.65 23.48
CA GLU A 9 -17.87 -22.24 22.13
C GLU A 9 -18.66 -21.14 21.40
N ASP A 10 -17.97 -20.06 21.00
CA ASP A 10 -17.88 -19.77 19.57
C ASP A 10 -16.57 -19.04 19.26
N SER A 11 -15.62 -19.86 18.82
CA SER A 11 -14.41 -19.48 18.13
C SER A 11 -14.78 -19.02 16.73
N GLU A 12 -14.99 -17.72 16.50
CA GLU A 12 -14.91 -17.15 15.15
C GLU A 12 -13.51 -16.60 14.90
N SER A 13 -12.56 -17.53 14.82
CA SER A 13 -11.38 -17.32 13.98
C SER A 13 -11.86 -17.41 12.54
N SER A 14 -12.33 -16.31 11.95
CA SER A 14 -12.61 -16.23 10.52
C SER A 14 -11.29 -16.17 9.75
N SER A 15 -10.53 -17.27 9.78
CA SER A 15 -9.49 -17.55 8.81
C SER A 15 -10.16 -18.00 7.51
N GLU A 16 -10.86 -17.06 6.87
CA GLU A 16 -11.24 -17.17 5.46
C GLU A 16 -10.14 -16.49 4.65
N ASP A 17 -8.94 -17.09 4.68
CA ASP A 17 -8.03 -16.98 3.54
C ASP A 17 -8.63 -17.83 2.41
N GLU A 18 -9.74 -17.34 1.86
CA GLU A 18 -10.26 -17.78 0.58
C GLU A 18 -9.15 -17.58 -0.45
N GLN A 19 -8.66 -18.70 -0.99
CA GLN A 19 -7.58 -18.85 -1.95
C GLN A 19 -7.94 -18.30 -3.35
N GLY A 20 -8.55 -17.12 -3.40
CA GLY A 20 -8.63 -16.29 -4.59
C GLY A 20 -7.48 -15.28 -4.60
N GLU A 21 -6.73 -15.21 -5.70
CA GLU A 21 -5.76 -14.12 -5.86
C GLU A 21 -6.48 -12.77 -5.74
N HIS A 22 -6.04 -11.96 -4.77
CA HIS A 22 -6.63 -10.66 -4.53
C HIS A 22 -6.25 -9.70 -5.68
N PRO A 23 -7.19 -8.98 -6.31
CA PRO A 23 -6.89 -8.21 -7.54
C PRO A 23 -5.87 -7.07 -7.32
N CYS A 24 -5.72 -6.60 -6.08
CA CYS A 24 -4.74 -5.59 -5.69
C CYS A 24 -3.39 -6.16 -5.19
N ILE A 25 -3.21 -7.48 -5.16
CA ILE A 25 -1.95 -8.13 -4.74
C ILE A 25 -1.51 -9.11 -5.83
N ALA A 26 -0.38 -8.81 -6.45
CA ALA A 26 0.32 -9.73 -7.34
C ALA A 26 1.58 -10.27 -6.65
N TRP A 27 2.00 -11.46 -7.02
CA TRP A 27 3.22 -12.08 -6.50
C TRP A 27 4.28 -12.16 -7.60
N SER A 28 5.45 -11.60 -7.33
CA SER A 28 6.56 -11.45 -8.28
C SER A 28 7.84 -12.15 -7.81
N GLY A 29 8.83 -12.22 -8.72
CA GLY A 29 10.08 -12.95 -8.51
C GLY A 29 10.00 -14.41 -8.97
N ILE A 30 11.17 -15.06 -9.09
CA ILE A 30 11.29 -16.45 -9.54
C ILE A 30 10.48 -17.39 -8.65
N SER A 31 10.48 -17.13 -7.34
CA SER A 31 9.75 -17.89 -6.32
C SER A 31 8.35 -17.36 -6.02
N ARG A 32 7.89 -16.29 -6.69
CA ARG A 32 6.61 -15.60 -6.39
C ARG A 32 6.45 -15.22 -4.91
N THR A 33 7.53 -14.79 -4.27
CA THR A 33 7.52 -14.42 -2.84
C THR A 33 7.49 -12.91 -2.61
N ILE A 34 7.63 -12.10 -3.66
CA ILE A 34 7.69 -10.65 -3.54
C ILE A 34 6.30 -10.06 -3.82
N PRO A 35 5.58 -9.55 -2.82
CA PRO A 35 4.26 -8.96 -3.02
C PRO A 35 4.38 -7.62 -3.76
N VAL A 36 3.50 -7.42 -4.74
CA VAL A 36 3.32 -6.19 -5.51
C VAL A 36 1.91 -5.71 -5.30
N ILE A 37 1.77 -4.47 -4.80
CA ILE A 37 0.46 -3.82 -4.69
C ILE A 37 0.09 -3.24 -6.05
N VAL A 38 -1.06 -3.66 -6.56
CA VAL A 38 -1.61 -3.20 -7.84
C VAL A 38 -2.67 -2.13 -7.57
N PHE A 39 -2.49 -0.95 -8.17
CA PHE A 39 -3.44 0.16 -8.05
C PHE A 39 -4.42 0.15 -9.23
N LEU A 40 -5.68 -0.15 -8.93
CA LEU A 40 -6.72 -0.29 -9.94
C LEU A 40 -7.40 1.06 -10.23
N PRO A 41 -7.51 1.49 -11.51
CA PRO A 41 -8.16 2.75 -11.86
C PRO A 41 -9.65 2.78 -11.49
N GLU A 42 -10.31 1.63 -11.43
CA GLU A 42 -11.71 1.46 -11.01
C GLU A 42 -11.96 2.02 -9.61
N ALA A 43 -10.92 2.01 -8.76
CA ALA A 43 -10.97 2.57 -7.42
C ALA A 43 -11.31 4.07 -7.44
N VAL A 44 -10.95 4.80 -8.49
CA VAL A 44 -11.25 6.24 -8.62
C VAL A 44 -12.74 6.48 -8.87
N VAL A 45 -13.35 5.60 -9.67
CA VAL A 45 -14.73 5.74 -10.17
C VAL A 45 -15.73 5.25 -9.14
N SER A 46 -15.44 4.14 -8.45
CA SER A 46 -16.37 3.53 -7.50
C SER A 46 -15.64 3.01 -6.25
N LYS A 47 -16.28 3.13 -5.08
CA LYS A 47 -15.78 2.52 -3.85
C LYS A 47 -16.07 1.02 -3.89
N ASN A 48 -15.01 0.23 -4.02
CA ASN A 48 -15.09 -1.23 -3.99
C ASN A 48 -14.44 -1.75 -2.70
N ARG A 49 -15.21 -2.49 -1.90
CA ARG A 49 -14.72 -3.04 -0.62
C ARG A 49 -13.57 -4.02 -0.77
N ARG A 50 -13.52 -4.77 -1.87
CA ARG A 50 -12.37 -5.63 -2.18
C ARG A 50 -11.12 -4.81 -2.48
N ILE A 51 -11.25 -3.63 -3.08
CA ILE A 51 -10.08 -2.79 -3.36
C ILE A 51 -9.54 -2.17 -2.06
N CYS A 52 -10.41 -1.68 -1.17
CA CYS A 52 -9.97 -1.05 0.06
C CYS A 52 -9.48 -2.03 1.13
N SER A 53 -9.92 -3.29 1.10
CA SER A 53 -9.60 -4.28 2.13
C SER A 53 -8.11 -4.57 2.27
N VAL A 54 -7.31 -4.44 1.21
CA VAL A 54 -5.86 -4.69 1.29
C VAL A 54 -5.15 -3.63 2.13
N GLY A 55 -5.39 -2.35 1.85
CA GLY A 55 -4.79 -1.28 2.63
C GLY A 55 -5.22 -1.32 4.08
N GLU A 56 -6.50 -1.60 4.34
CA GLU A 56 -7.06 -1.72 5.68
C GLU A 56 -6.49 -2.93 6.44
N ARG A 57 -6.44 -4.12 5.82
CA ARG A 57 -5.95 -5.38 6.44
C ARG A 57 -4.50 -5.27 6.91
N TYR A 58 -3.66 -4.57 6.16
CA TYR A 58 -2.23 -4.43 6.48
C TYR A 58 -1.86 -3.06 7.08
N ASN A 59 -2.85 -2.24 7.43
CA ASN A 59 -2.67 -0.90 7.98
C ASN A 59 -1.68 -0.05 7.15
N MET A 60 -1.89 -0.07 5.83
CA MET A 60 -1.03 0.61 4.88
C MET A 60 -1.21 2.12 4.96
N SER A 61 -0.11 2.83 4.77
CA SER A 61 -0.05 4.27 4.99
C SER A 61 0.79 4.97 3.92
N PHE A 62 0.43 6.21 3.63
CA PHE A 62 1.15 7.03 2.66
C PHE A 62 1.33 8.46 3.15
N LYS A 63 2.29 9.17 2.55
CA LYS A 63 2.42 10.61 2.72
C LYS A 63 2.73 11.30 1.41
N ILE A 64 2.20 12.51 1.24
CA ILE A 64 2.45 13.38 0.10
C ILE A 64 3.36 14.52 0.54
N VAL A 65 4.44 14.76 -0.21
CA VAL A 65 5.47 15.75 0.11
C VAL A 65 5.72 16.65 -1.09
N ARG A 66 5.67 17.98 -0.90
CA ARG A 66 6.00 18.98 -1.95
C ARG A 66 5.20 18.81 -3.26
N THR A 67 3.94 18.37 -3.19
CA THR A 67 3.01 18.30 -4.32
C THR A 67 1.56 18.23 -3.84
N ASP A 68 0.61 18.64 -4.67
CA ASP A 68 -0.84 18.40 -4.48
C ASP A 68 -1.34 17.41 -5.54
N SER A 69 -0.88 16.16 -5.47
CA SER A 69 -1.28 15.10 -6.41
C SER A 69 -2.64 14.50 -6.02
N ARG A 70 -3.73 15.23 -6.29
CA ARG A 70 -5.10 14.86 -5.88
C ARG A 70 -5.54 13.47 -6.37
N LEU A 71 -5.20 13.12 -7.61
CA LEU A 71 -5.53 11.81 -8.18
C LEU A 71 -4.82 10.69 -7.42
N VAL A 72 -3.51 10.83 -7.18
CA VAL A 72 -2.72 9.86 -6.42
C VAL A 72 -3.26 9.70 -5.01
N ARG A 73 -3.54 10.83 -4.33
CA ARG A 73 -4.18 10.83 -3.00
C ARG A 73 -5.49 10.03 -3.03
N ARG A 74 -6.33 10.27 -4.03
CA ARG A 74 -7.63 9.59 -4.18
C ARG A 74 -7.48 8.09 -4.43
N ILE A 75 -6.56 7.69 -5.30
CA ILE A 75 -6.27 6.28 -5.59
C ILE A 75 -5.84 5.56 -4.30
N LEU A 76 -4.89 6.13 -3.56
CA LEU A 76 -4.35 5.53 -2.34
C LEU A 76 -5.41 5.39 -1.24
N ILE A 77 -6.20 6.44 -1.01
CA ILE A 77 -7.31 6.40 -0.04
C ILE A 77 -8.33 5.34 -0.44
N ASN A 78 -8.66 5.23 -1.73
CA ASN A 78 -9.65 4.26 -2.20
C ASN A 78 -9.13 2.81 -2.18
N HIS A 79 -7.80 2.61 -2.09
CA HIS A 79 -7.15 1.32 -1.79
C HIS A 79 -6.99 1.04 -0.30
N GLY A 80 -7.60 1.87 0.57
CA GLY A 80 -7.59 1.67 2.02
C GLY A 80 -6.31 2.16 2.70
N PHE A 81 -5.44 2.90 2.01
CA PHE A 81 -4.28 3.50 2.65
C PHE A 81 -4.70 4.76 3.43
N HIS A 82 -4.10 4.98 4.60
CA HIS A 82 -4.32 6.20 5.37
C HIS A 82 -3.20 7.23 5.14
N GLU A 83 -3.58 8.50 4.98
CA GLU A 83 -2.61 9.60 4.84
C GLU A 83 -2.01 9.93 6.21
N VAL A 84 -0.68 9.99 6.32
CA VAL A 84 0.03 10.42 7.52
C VAL A 84 0.65 11.80 7.33
N HIS A 85 0.98 12.46 8.44
CA HIS A 85 1.66 13.75 8.41
C HIS A 85 2.98 13.66 7.61
N PRO A 86 3.37 14.68 6.81
CA PRO A 86 4.60 14.65 6.00
C PRO A 86 5.89 14.33 6.80
N ASN A 87 5.92 14.73 8.07
CA ASN A 87 7.04 14.48 8.99
C ASN A 87 6.99 13.10 9.66
N SER A 88 5.94 12.30 9.47
CA SER A 88 5.88 10.94 9.99
C SER A 88 6.93 10.06 9.33
N ASN A 89 7.62 9.25 10.14
CA ASN A 89 8.48 8.19 9.65
C ASN A 89 7.77 6.83 9.55
N ASN A 90 6.54 6.72 10.06
CA ASN A 90 5.72 5.52 9.89
C ASN A 90 4.85 5.70 8.65
N PHE A 91 5.35 5.24 7.51
CA PHE A 91 4.67 5.25 6.20
C PHE A 91 5.10 4.04 5.38
N ASN A 92 4.27 3.57 4.44
CA ASN A 92 4.68 2.57 3.44
C ASN A 92 5.08 3.25 2.11
N LEU A 93 4.33 4.27 1.68
CA LEU A 93 4.58 4.98 0.42
C LEU A 93 4.76 6.49 0.62
N MET A 94 5.87 7.05 0.14
CA MET A 94 6.07 8.49 0.02
C MET A 94 5.89 8.92 -1.44
N TRP A 95 4.93 9.80 -1.68
CA TRP A 95 4.76 10.46 -2.98
C TRP A 95 5.29 11.89 -2.91
N THR A 96 6.34 12.19 -3.67
CA THR A 96 6.97 13.52 -3.69
C THR A 96 6.99 14.14 -5.07
N GLY A 97 6.74 15.45 -5.13
CA GLY A 97 6.84 16.26 -6.36
C GLY A 97 8.26 16.69 -6.72
N SER A 98 9.22 16.50 -5.83
CA SER A 98 10.62 16.86 -6.05
C SER A 98 11.55 15.70 -5.72
N HIS A 99 12.75 15.72 -6.32
CA HIS A 99 13.81 14.80 -5.94
C HIS A 99 14.13 14.88 -4.45
N LEU A 100 14.40 13.72 -3.86
CA LEU A 100 14.91 13.61 -2.50
C LEU A 100 16.44 13.75 -2.49
N LYS A 101 16.96 14.27 -1.39
CA LYS A 101 18.41 14.25 -1.14
C LYS A 101 18.88 12.81 -0.91
N PRO A 102 20.08 12.41 -1.37
CA PRO A 102 20.55 11.03 -1.25
C PRO A 102 20.49 10.45 0.17
N TYR A 103 20.84 11.23 1.20
CA TYR A 103 20.79 10.76 2.59
C TYR A 103 19.38 10.35 3.04
N LEU A 104 18.32 10.96 2.50
CA LEU A 104 16.95 10.56 2.81
C LEU A 104 16.62 9.20 2.21
N LEU A 105 17.11 8.92 1.02
CA LEU A 105 16.93 7.62 0.36
C LEU A 105 17.64 6.52 1.14
N HIS A 106 18.85 6.80 1.65
CA HIS A 106 19.59 5.86 2.50
C HIS A 106 18.94 5.62 3.87
N SER A 107 18.10 6.54 4.35
CA SER A 107 17.39 6.39 5.63
C SER A 107 16.09 5.60 5.53
N LEU A 108 15.63 5.28 4.32
CA LEU A 108 14.39 4.52 4.12
C LEU A 108 14.54 3.10 4.64
N GLN A 109 13.48 2.61 5.29
CA GLN A 109 13.37 1.21 5.69
C GLN A 109 12.99 0.34 4.48
N GLU A 110 13.23 -0.98 4.56
CA GLU A 110 12.97 -1.91 3.46
C GLU A 110 11.51 -1.94 2.99
N PHE A 111 10.58 -1.69 3.93
CA PHE A 111 9.14 -1.61 3.67
C PHE A 111 8.69 -0.24 3.13
N GLN A 112 9.58 0.76 3.12
CA GLN A 112 9.27 2.10 2.65
C GLN A 112 9.61 2.25 1.17
N LYS A 113 8.64 2.75 0.42
CA LYS A 113 8.77 3.02 -1.01
C LYS A 113 8.60 4.50 -1.28
N VAL A 114 9.30 5.00 -2.30
CA VAL A 114 9.18 6.38 -2.78
C VAL A 114 9.04 6.37 -4.30
N ASN A 115 8.23 7.28 -4.83
CA ASN A 115 7.99 7.41 -6.28
C ASN A 115 9.17 8.01 -7.08
N HIS A 116 10.35 8.14 -6.47
CA HIS A 116 11.59 8.58 -7.13
C HIS A 116 12.64 7.50 -6.97
N PHE A 117 13.21 7.07 -8.09
CA PHE A 117 14.47 6.33 -8.03
C PHE A 117 15.61 7.27 -7.62
N PRO A 118 16.59 6.81 -6.81
CA PRO A 118 17.86 7.51 -6.69
C PRO A 118 18.41 7.71 -8.10
N ARG A 119 18.70 8.96 -8.50
CA ARG A 119 19.05 9.33 -9.89
C ARG A 119 20.05 8.34 -10.51
N TYR A 120 19.65 7.66 -11.58
CA TYR A 120 20.52 7.53 -12.74
C TYR A 120 20.44 8.87 -13.47
N ALA A 121 21.50 9.65 -13.44
CA ALA A 121 21.53 11.02 -13.96
C ALA A 121 21.53 11.11 -15.51
N GLU A 122 21.35 10.02 -16.27
CA GLU A 122 21.70 10.02 -17.71
C GLU A 122 20.78 9.19 -18.64
N ILE A 123 19.46 9.10 -18.45
CA ILE A 123 18.59 8.55 -19.53
C ILE A 123 17.36 9.45 -19.75
N PRO A 124 17.26 10.12 -20.93
CA PRO A 124 16.11 10.94 -21.26
C PRO A 124 14.97 10.04 -21.77
N GLY A 125 13.93 9.89 -20.95
CA GLY A 125 12.63 9.39 -21.37
C GLY A 125 12.51 7.86 -21.40
N VAL A 126 11.26 7.42 -21.21
CA VAL A 126 10.71 6.07 -21.50
C VAL A 126 10.66 5.05 -20.36
N LEU A 127 11.57 4.99 -19.37
CA LEU A 127 11.51 3.84 -18.42
C LEU A 127 10.63 3.98 -17.16
N LEU A 128 10.20 5.19 -16.78
CA LEU A 128 9.72 5.44 -15.40
C LEU A 128 8.19 5.37 -15.20
N LEU A 129 7.40 5.29 -16.27
CA LEU A 129 5.93 5.22 -16.16
C LEU A 129 5.42 3.81 -15.81
N VAL A 130 6.26 2.77 -15.96
CA VAL A 130 5.82 1.36 -15.92
C VAL A 130 5.79 0.75 -14.51
N SER A 131 6.34 1.43 -13.49
CA SER A 131 6.44 0.84 -12.14
C SER A 131 5.53 1.49 -11.09
N VAL A 132 4.71 2.47 -11.44
CA VAL A 132 3.85 3.17 -10.45
C VAL A 132 2.43 3.46 -10.94
N LEU A 133 1.99 2.84 -12.04
CA LEU A 133 0.59 2.72 -12.43
C LEU A 133 0.31 1.28 -12.84
#